data_AF-A0A2T2UYD2-F1
#
_entry.id   AF-A0A2T2UYD2-F1
#
_cell.length_a   1.000
_cell.length_b   1.000
_cell.length_c   1.000
_cell.angle_alpha   90.00
_cell.angle_beta   90.00
_cell.angle_gamma   90.00
#
_symmetry.space_group_name_H-M   'P 1'
#
loop_
_entity.id
_entity.type
_entity.pdbx_description
1 polymer ?
#
loop_
_entity_poly.entity_id
_entity_poly.type
_entity_poly.pdbx_seq_one_letter_code
_entity_poly.pdbx_strand_id
1 'polypeptide(L)' 'MNIDRCYCYEERFARLKRVAEATGADSVAALQEHVEFGRDCQLCRPYVRRMLQTGEVVFEEVIRE' A
#
# COMPACT_ATOMS: atom_id res chain seq x y z
N MET A 1 -4.52 -13.85 9.69
CA MET A 1 -4.69 -13.67 8.23
C MET A 1 -3.80 -12.51 7.86
N ASN A 2 -2.86 -12.70 6.92
CA ASN A 2 -1.87 -11.67 6.63
C ASN A 2 -2.35 -10.78 5.49
N ILE A 3 -2.48 -9.49 5.75
CA ILE A 3 -2.80 -8.47 4.75
C ILE A 3 -1.48 -7.76 4.42
N ASP A 4 -0.86 -8.18 3.32
CA ASP A 4 0.49 -7.75 2.92
C ASP A 4 0.55 -7.30 1.45
N ARG A 5 -0.60 -7.25 0.76
CA ARG A 5 -0.68 -6.93 -0.67
C ARG A 5 -2.01 -6.30 -1.08
N CYS A 6 -1.98 -5.57 -2.19
CA CYS A 6 -3.16 -5.30 -2.98
C CYS A 6 -3.57 -6.58 -3.71
N TYR A 7 -4.78 -7.07 -3.47
CA TYR A 7 -5.23 -8.33 -4.09
C TYR A 7 -5.51 -8.21 -5.59
N CYS A 8 -6.04 -7.06 -6.05
CA CYS A 8 -6.39 -6.86 -7.47
C CYS A 8 -5.16 -6.87 -8.40
N TYR A 9 -4.02 -6.36 -7.93
CA TYR A 9 -2.79 -6.22 -8.73
C TYR A 9 -1.66 -7.11 -8.21
N GLU A 10 -1.93 -7.94 -7.21
CA GLU A 10 -0.95 -8.78 -6.50
C GLU A 10 0.28 -8.03 -5.95
N GLU A 11 0.16 -6.71 -5.76
CA GLU A 11 1.25 -5.84 -5.35
C GLU A 11 1.51 -5.87 -3.85
N ARG A 12 2.67 -6.37 -3.43
CA ARG A 12 3.06 -6.44 -2.01
C ARG A 12 3.37 -5.07 -1.43
N PHE A 13 2.93 -4.80 -0.21
CA PHE A 13 3.25 -3.57 0.51
C PHE A 13 4.76 -3.37 0.70
N ALA A 14 5.53 -4.46 0.87
CA ALA A 14 7.00 -4.39 0.89
C ALA A 14 7.61 -3.88 -0.44
N ARG A 15 6.96 -4.12 -1.58
CA ARG A 15 7.37 -3.53 -2.87
C ARG A 15 6.92 -2.08 -2.95
N LEU A 16 5.68 -1.78 -2.59
CA LEU A 16 5.14 -0.43 -2.56
C LEU A 16 5.97 0.52 -1.68
N LYS A 17 6.40 0.06 -0.50
CA LYS A 17 7.29 0.80 0.40
C LYS A 17 8.62 1.16 -0.26
N ARG A 18 9.27 0.19 -0.92
CA ARG A 18 10.54 0.44 -1.63
C ARG A 18 10.37 1.45 -2.77
N VAL A 19 9.24 1.40 -3.48
CA VAL A 19 8.92 2.40 -4.52
C VAL A 19 8.73 3.77 -3.88
N ALA A 20 7.96 3.86 -2.78
CA ALA A 20 7.76 5.12 -2.06
C ALA A 20 9.07 5.73 -1.56
N GLU A 21 9.97 4.93 -0.99
CA GLU A 21 11.31 5.37 -0.56
C GLU A 21 12.18 5.84 -1.74
N ALA A 22 12.12 5.14 -2.88
CA ALA A 22 12.90 5.48 -4.06
C ALA A 22 12.41 6.73 -4.79
N THR A 23 11.11 7.02 -4.76
CA THR A 23 10.51 8.15 -5.49
C THR A 23 10.16 9.33 -4.59
N GLY A 24 10.19 9.17 -3.27
CA GLY A 24 9.74 10.17 -2.31
C GLY A 24 8.22 10.29 -2.22
N ALA A 25 7.45 9.29 -2.68
CA ALA A 25 6.00 9.32 -2.60
C ALA A 25 5.50 9.18 -1.16
N ASP A 26 4.71 10.15 -0.70
CA ASP A 26 4.19 10.26 0.68
C ASP A 26 2.67 10.02 0.79
N SER A 27 2.01 9.81 -0.34
CA SER A 27 0.57 9.61 -0.43
C SER A 27 0.22 8.48 -1.38
N VAL A 28 -0.99 7.91 -1.23
CA VAL A 28 -1.50 6.86 -2.14
C VAL A 28 -1.52 7.38 -3.58
N ALA A 29 -1.99 8.62 -3.79
CA ALA A 29 -2.04 9.21 -5.12
C ALA A 29 -0.65 9.35 -5.73
N ALA A 30 0.32 9.91 -5.00
CA ALA A 30 1.70 10.03 -5.47
C ALA A 30 2.33 8.66 -5.78
N LEU A 31 2.08 7.66 -4.94
CA LEU A 31 2.62 6.32 -5.17
C LEU A 31 2.00 5.64 -6.41
N GLN A 32 0.72 5.92 -6.68
CA GLN A 32 0.03 5.39 -7.86
C GLN A 32 0.54 5.95 -9.19
N GLU A 33 1.34 7.02 -9.19
CA GLU A 33 2.03 7.51 -10.38
C GLU A 33 3.24 6.63 -10.77
N HIS A 34 3.70 5.76 -9.85
CA HIS A 34 4.89 4.93 -10.04
C HIS A 34 4.59 3.42 -10.08
N VAL A 35 3.44 3.00 -9.54
CA VAL A 35 3.04 1.60 -9.47
C VAL A 35 1.51 1.46 -9.45
N GLU A 36 0.99 0.51 -10.20
CA GLU A 36 -0.45 0.24 -10.25
C GLU A 36 -0.90 -0.56 -9.02
N PHE A 37 -1.73 0.06 -8.16
CA PHE A 37 -2.41 -0.62 -7.07
C PHE A 37 -3.67 0.15 -6.66
N GLY A 38 -4.63 -0.53 -6.03
CA GLY A 38 -5.74 0.13 -5.34
C GLY A 38 -6.66 1.00 -6.21
N ARG A 39 -6.71 0.79 -7.53
CA ARG A 39 -7.67 1.45 -8.43
C ARG A 39 -9.02 0.70 -8.48
N ASP A 40 -9.00 -0.64 -8.49
CA ASP A 40 -10.21 -1.49 -8.57
C ASP A 40 -11.02 -1.57 -7.26
N CYS A 41 -10.69 -2.49 -6.34
CA CYS A 41 -11.48 -2.71 -5.12
C CYS A 41 -11.24 -1.66 -4.02
N GLN A 42 -10.11 -0.95 -4.12
CA GLN A 42 -9.68 0.11 -3.19
C GLN A 42 -9.43 -0.32 -1.73
N LEU A 43 -9.64 -1.60 -1.39
CA LEU A 43 -9.49 -2.13 -0.03
C LEU A 43 -8.08 -2.04 0.54
N CYS A 44 -7.05 -2.03 -0.32
CA CYS A 44 -5.66 -1.92 0.13
C CYS A 44 -5.26 -0.50 0.55
N ARG A 45 -6.02 0.54 0.17
CA ARG A 45 -5.68 1.95 0.40
C ARG A 45 -5.43 2.30 1.88
N PRO A 46 -6.27 1.91 2.86
CA PRO A 46 -6.00 2.20 4.27
C PRO A 46 -4.68 1.59 4.75
N TYR A 47 -4.36 0.37 4.31
CA TYR A 47 -3.09 -0.30 4.63
C TYR A 47 -1.89 0.40 4.00
N VAL A 48 -2.02 0.86 2.75
CA VAL A 48 -0.96 1.62 2.09
C VAL A 48 -0.74 2.98 2.77
N ARG A 49 -1.81 3.67 3.20
CA ARG A 49 -1.66 4.89 4.00
C ARG A 49 -0.93 4.61 5.31
N ARG A 50 -1.31 3.56 6.04
CA ARG A 50 -0.64 3.17 7.27
C ARG A 50 0.83 2.81 7.03
N MET A 51 1.11 2.05 5.96
CA MET A 51 2.47 1.72 5.53
C MET A 51 3.31 2.97 5.26
N LEU A 52 2.77 3.99 4.60
CA LEU A 52 3.48 5.26 4.37
C LEU A 52 3.76 6.02 5.67
N GLN A 53 2.90 5.89 6.69
CA GLN A 53 3.05 6.55 7.98
C GLN A 53 4.00 5.81 8.94
N THR A 54 3.93 4.48 8.99
CA THR A 54 4.63 3.65 10.00
C THR A 54 5.75 2.79 9.44
N GLY A 55 5.77 2.57 8.12
CA GLY A 55 6.68 1.64 7.46
C GLY A 55 6.30 0.16 7.60
N GLU A 56 5.15 -0.15 8.21
CA GLU A 56 4.62 -1.51 8.36
C GLU A 56 4.09 -2.06 7.03
N VAL A 57 4.40 -3.32 6.72
CA VAL A 57 4.12 -3.94 5.41
C VAL A 57 3.31 -5.23 5.49
N VAL A 58 2.97 -5.68 6.70
CA VAL A 58 2.11 -6.84 6.96
C VAL A 58 1.19 -6.46 8.10
N PHE A 59 -0.12 -6.61 7.90
CA PHE A 59 -1.14 -6.32 8.91
C PHE A 59 -1.92 -7.59 9.24
N GLU A 60 -2.27 -7.76 10.51
CA GLU A 60 -3.03 -8.92 10.99
C GLU A 60 -4.52 -8.59 11.22
N GLU A 61 -4.87 -7.31 11.19
CA GLU A 61 -6.22 -6.79 11.47
C GLU A 61 -6.76 -5.97 10.31
N VAL A 62 -8.10 -5.90 10.20
CA VAL A 62 -8.76 -5.11 9.16
C VAL A 62 -8.86 -3.64 9.57
N ILE A 63 -8.22 -2.75 8.80
CA ILE A 63 -8.32 -1.30 8.99
C ILE A 63 -9.61 -0.80 8.33
N ARG A 64 -10.46 -0.08 9.10
CA ARG A 64 -11.78 0.42 8.66
C ARG A 64 -11.84 1.93 8.39
N GLU A 65 -10.71 2.61 8.46
CA GLU A 65 -10.58 4.08 8.45
C GLU A 65 -10.36 4.69 7.06
#